data_AF-A0AAW6BR20-F1
#
_entry.id   AF-A0AAW6BR20-F1
#
_cell.length_a   1.000
_cell.length_b   1.000
_cell.length_c   1.000
_cell.angle_alpha   90.00
_cell.angle_beta   90.00
_cell.angle_gamma   90.00
#
_symmetry.space_group_name_H-M   'P 1'
#
loop_
_entity.id
_entity.type
_entity.pdbx_description
1 polymer ?
#
loop_
_entity_poly.entity_id
_entity_poly.type
_entity_poly.pdbx_seq_one_letter_code
_entity_poly.pdbx_strand_id
1 'polypeptide(L)'
;MSKAFITRNLGVGLITLLIALVSGGLLYLRGDQLGLNTPALKIVVWIVSMVGVIWLLNLIRDVKQGTPPQKVPNAFRGKALSSEEPSYFWALKSRARRRYGYFWRFKVRILLVTGKKALVEAIAPGLTTQHWLEGHRTLLLWGGSLHTEPDAAQLAALRRLRRFRPLNGIVWALTEQQSAQPVWMDKALRMLQKQAQQLHWQAPVYLWQVCHSLWSQAGRVTQAVGCFLPERCTPDRVETQLR
;
A
#
# COMPACT_ATOMS: atom_id res chain seq x y z
N MET A 1 -26.64 -27.76 0.16
CA MET A 1 -25.83 -26.56 0.50
C MET A 1 -26.32 -25.75 1.73
N SER A 2 -27.36 -26.17 2.46
CA SER A 2 -27.92 -25.39 3.60
C SER A 2 -27.23 -25.66 4.96
N LYS A 3 -26.75 -26.88 5.22
CA LYS A 3 -26.27 -27.30 6.55
C LYS A 3 -24.94 -26.67 7.01
N ALA A 4 -24.06 -26.29 6.08
CA ALA A 4 -22.75 -25.70 6.40
C ALA A 4 -22.77 -24.18 6.65
N PHE A 5 -23.86 -23.50 6.26
CA PHE A 5 -24.01 -22.06 6.49
C PHE A 5 -24.59 -21.77 7.88
N ILE A 6 -25.46 -22.67 8.38
CA ILE A 6 -26.14 -22.53 9.67
C ILE A 6 -25.17 -22.77 10.84
N THR A 7 -24.32 -23.80 10.75
CA THR A 7 -23.34 -24.15 11.80
C THR A 7 -22.24 -23.09 11.97
N ARG A 8 -21.91 -22.32 10.92
CA ARG A 8 -20.84 -21.30 10.96
C ARG A 8 -21.28 -19.95 11.54
N ASN A 9 -22.58 -19.63 11.48
CA ASN A 9 -23.13 -18.42 12.10
C ASN A 9 -23.55 -18.65 13.57
N LEU A 10 -23.80 -19.90 13.96
CA LEU A 10 -24.13 -20.26 15.35
C LEU A 10 -23.01 -19.88 16.33
N GLY A 11 -21.75 -20.12 15.95
CA GLY A 11 -20.60 -19.86 16.82
C GLY A 11 -20.40 -18.39 17.17
N VAL A 12 -20.66 -17.47 16.22
CA VAL A 12 -20.53 -16.03 16.46
C VAL A 12 -21.66 -15.53 17.35
N GLY A 13 -22.89 -16.01 17.14
CA GLY A 13 -24.02 -15.71 18.02
C GLY A 13 -23.76 -16.14 19.46
N LEU A 14 -23.17 -17.33 19.65
CA LEU A 14 -22.85 -17.87 20.96
C LEU A 14 -21.73 -17.06 21.66
N ILE A 15 -20.71 -16.62 20.92
CA ILE A 15 -19.65 -15.75 21.45
C ILE A 15 -20.21 -14.38 21.85
N THR A 16 -21.09 -13.77 21.05
CA THR A 16 -21.73 -12.49 21.41
C THR A 16 -22.60 -12.61 22.65
N LEU A 17 -23.31 -13.74 22.80
CA LEU A 17 -24.19 -14.00 23.94
C LEU A 17 -23.38 -14.21 25.23
N LEU A 18 -22.23 -14.93 25.14
CA LEU A 18 -21.29 -15.09 26.25
C LEU A 18 -20.66 -13.75 26.67
N ILE A 19 -20.22 -12.91 25.71
CA ILE A 19 -19.65 -11.60 26.02
C ILE A 19 -20.70 -10.68 26.65
N ALA A 20 -21.95 -10.73 26.18
CA ALA A 20 -23.06 -9.96 26.74
C ALA A 20 -23.42 -10.39 28.18
N LEU A 21 -23.40 -11.70 28.46
CA LEU A 21 -23.61 -12.25 29.80
C LEU A 21 -22.49 -11.86 30.77
N VAL A 22 -21.23 -11.98 30.34
CA VAL A 22 -20.06 -11.63 31.16
C VAL A 22 -20.01 -10.12 31.43
N SER A 23 -20.27 -9.29 30.43
CA SER A 23 -20.28 -7.83 30.61
C SER A 23 -21.46 -7.35 31.47
N GLY A 24 -22.64 -7.95 31.31
CA GLY A 24 -23.81 -7.67 32.15
C GLY A 24 -23.61 -8.09 33.60
N GLY A 25 -23.06 -9.29 33.83
CA GLY A 25 -22.73 -9.77 35.17
C GLY A 25 -21.65 -8.95 35.87
N LEU A 26 -20.61 -8.52 35.14
CA LEU A 26 -19.54 -7.69 35.68
C LEU A 26 -20.04 -6.29 36.07
N LEU A 27 -20.93 -5.68 35.27
CA LEU A 27 -21.56 -4.40 35.58
C LEU A 27 -22.56 -4.49 36.74
N TYR A 28 -23.23 -5.63 36.92
CA TYR A 28 -24.10 -5.85 38.06
C TYR A 28 -23.32 -5.98 39.37
N LEU A 29 -22.20 -6.73 39.37
CA LEU A 29 -21.38 -6.99 40.56
C LEU A 29 -20.41 -5.86 40.92
N ARG A 30 -19.90 -5.10 39.93
CA ARG A 30 -18.90 -4.04 40.12
C ARG A 30 -19.34 -2.64 39.69
N GLY A 31 -20.55 -2.47 39.18
CA GLY A 31 -21.04 -1.18 38.70
C GLY A 31 -21.02 -0.08 39.77
N ASP A 32 -21.23 -0.44 41.03
CA ASP A 32 -21.19 0.51 42.16
C ASP A 32 -19.77 0.95 42.51
N GLN A 33 -18.74 0.14 42.21
CA GLN A 33 -17.33 0.52 42.36
C GLN A 33 -16.85 1.50 41.28
N LEU A 34 -17.57 1.60 40.16
CA LEU A 34 -17.25 2.49 39.03
C LEU A 34 -18.03 3.82 39.07
N GLY A 35 -18.76 4.10 40.16
CA GLY A 35 -19.55 5.33 40.33
C GLY A 35 -20.81 5.40 39.47
N LEU A 36 -21.28 4.26 38.93
CA LEU A 36 -22.48 4.17 38.10
C LEU A 36 -23.69 3.91 39.00
N ASN A 37 -24.15 4.93 39.73
CA ASN A 37 -25.13 4.74 40.81
C ASN A 37 -26.56 4.47 40.31
N THR A 38 -26.86 4.79 39.04
CA THR A 38 -28.21 4.68 38.49
C THR A 38 -28.36 3.41 37.64
N PRO A 39 -29.37 2.56 37.88
CA PRO A 39 -29.57 1.33 37.10
C PRO A 39 -29.76 1.60 35.60
N ALA A 40 -30.39 2.73 35.25
CA ALA A 40 -30.53 3.16 33.85
C ALA A 40 -29.19 3.44 33.16
N LEU A 41 -28.22 4.03 33.86
CA LEU A 41 -26.90 4.34 33.30
C LEU A 41 -26.10 3.07 33.02
N LYS A 42 -26.18 2.06 33.89
CA LYS A 42 -25.58 0.74 33.68
C LYS A 42 -26.12 0.07 32.42
N ILE A 43 -27.43 0.16 32.16
CA ILE A 43 -28.08 -0.39 30.96
C ILE A 43 -27.60 0.33 29.69
N VAL A 44 -27.50 1.66 29.71
CA VAL A 44 -27.03 2.43 28.54
C VAL A 44 -25.58 2.10 28.18
N VAL A 45 -24.68 2.06 29.17
CA VAL A 45 -23.27 1.69 28.95
C VAL A 45 -23.15 0.26 28.41
N TRP A 46 -23.97 -0.66 28.91
CA TRP A 46 -24.00 -2.04 28.43
C TRP A 46 -24.45 -2.12 26.96
N ILE A 47 -25.53 -1.42 26.58
CA ILE A 47 -26.02 -1.39 25.20
C ILE A 47 -24.96 -0.80 24.25
N VAL A 48 -24.33 0.32 24.62
CA VAL A 48 -23.29 0.95 23.78
C VAL A 48 -22.08 0.03 23.60
N SER A 49 -21.64 -0.65 24.66
CA SER A 49 -20.57 -1.65 24.59
C SER A 49 -20.94 -2.81 23.65
N MET A 50 -22.19 -3.30 23.73
CA MET A 50 -22.67 -4.40 22.90
C MET A 50 -22.72 -4.01 21.41
N VAL A 51 -23.19 -2.81 21.10
CA VAL A 51 -23.19 -2.26 19.73
C VAL A 51 -21.76 -2.15 19.20
N GLY A 52 -20.81 -1.66 20.02
CA GLY A 52 -19.40 -1.58 19.65
C GLY A 52 -18.77 -2.95 19.34
N VAL A 53 -19.07 -3.97 20.16
CA VAL A 53 -18.58 -5.35 19.96
C VAL A 53 -19.19 -5.97 18.70
N ILE A 54 -20.49 -5.79 18.45
CA ILE A 54 -21.15 -6.28 17.24
C ILE A 54 -20.55 -5.63 15.99
N TRP A 55 -20.31 -4.32 16.04
CA TRP A 55 -19.67 -3.60 14.93
C TRP A 55 -18.24 -4.10 14.68
N LEU A 56 -17.45 -4.31 15.73
CA LEU A 56 -16.09 -4.86 15.64
C LEU A 56 -16.06 -6.30 15.09
N LEU A 57 -16.98 -7.16 15.52
CA LEU A 57 -17.07 -8.54 15.03
C LEU A 57 -17.51 -8.59 13.57
N ASN A 58 -18.47 -7.76 13.15
CA ASN A 58 -18.85 -7.65 11.74
C ASN A 58 -17.69 -7.13 10.88
N LEU A 59 -16.91 -6.17 11.37
CA LEU A 59 -15.69 -5.71 10.71
C LEU A 59 -14.69 -6.85 10.51
N ILE A 60 -14.43 -7.66 11.55
CA ILE A 60 -13.52 -8.82 11.48
C ILE A 60 -14.09 -9.91 10.55
N ARG A 61 -15.40 -10.11 10.54
CA ARG A 61 -16.06 -11.10 9.68
C ARG A 61 -15.95 -10.71 8.22
N ASP A 62 -16.10 -9.43 7.89
CA ASP A 62 -15.89 -8.89 6.54
C ASP A 62 -14.41 -9.00 6.11
N VAL A 63 -13.46 -8.92 7.06
CA VAL A 63 -12.03 -9.22 6.82
C VAL A 63 -11.78 -10.69 6.48
N LYS A 64 -12.53 -11.64 7.06
CA LYS A 64 -12.36 -13.10 6.83
C LYS A 64 -13.20 -13.64 5.68
N GLN A 65 -14.34 -13.03 5.36
CA GLN A 65 -15.22 -13.43 4.25
C GLN A 65 -14.81 -12.78 2.93
N GLY A 66 -13.51 -12.81 2.61
CA GLY A 66 -13.07 -12.63 1.23
C GLY A 66 -13.82 -13.63 0.35
N THR A 67 -14.75 -13.12 -0.44
CA THR A 67 -15.64 -13.89 -1.31
C THR A 67 -14.84 -14.87 -2.17
N PRO A 68 -15.22 -16.17 -2.26
CA PRO A 68 -14.84 -16.97 -3.42
C PRO A 68 -15.38 -16.27 -4.68
N PRO A 69 -14.73 -16.39 -5.84
CA PRO A 69 -15.03 -15.57 -7.01
C PRO A 69 -16.49 -15.75 -7.43
N GLN A 70 -17.33 -14.81 -7.03
CA GLN A 70 -18.68 -14.71 -7.55
C GLN A 70 -18.54 -14.11 -8.95
N LYS A 71 -18.93 -14.87 -9.96
CA LYS A 71 -19.12 -14.40 -11.33
C LYS A 71 -20.16 -13.27 -11.26
N VAL A 72 -19.70 -12.02 -11.29
CA VAL A 72 -20.60 -10.85 -11.20
C VAL A 72 -21.19 -10.62 -12.59
N PRO A 73 -22.53 -10.55 -12.74
CA PRO A 73 -23.14 -10.10 -13.98
C PRO A 73 -22.74 -8.64 -14.27
N ASN A 74 -22.54 -8.31 -15.54
CA ASN A 74 -22.02 -7.05 -16.08
C ASN A 74 -22.85 -5.76 -15.77
N ALA A 75 -23.71 -5.75 -14.76
CA ALA A 75 -24.71 -4.69 -14.55
C ALA A 75 -24.28 -3.53 -13.63
N PHE A 76 -23.09 -3.54 -13.02
CA PHE A 76 -22.57 -2.41 -12.23
C PHE A 76 -21.51 -1.58 -12.98
N ARG A 77 -21.70 -1.35 -14.28
CA ARG A 77 -20.92 -0.41 -15.09
C ARG A 77 -21.46 1.03 -15.04
N GLY A 78 -22.28 1.38 -14.04
CA GLY A 78 -23.06 2.61 -14.03
C GLY A 78 -23.11 3.31 -12.67
N LYS A 79 -21.97 3.84 -12.22
CA LYS A 79 -21.92 5.03 -11.35
C LYS A 79 -20.52 5.63 -11.43
N ALA A 80 -20.34 6.50 -12.43
CA ALA A 80 -19.27 7.49 -12.58
C ALA A 80 -17.90 7.09 -11.97
N LEU A 81 -17.15 6.25 -12.69
CA LEU A 81 -15.69 6.33 -12.61
C LEU A 81 -15.36 7.71 -13.20
N SER A 82 -15.01 8.67 -12.35
CA SER A 82 -14.49 9.95 -12.79
C SER A 82 -13.35 9.71 -13.79
N SER A 83 -13.47 10.36 -14.94
CA SER A 83 -12.90 10.01 -16.25
C SER A 83 -11.35 10.10 -16.39
N GLU A 84 -10.58 9.94 -15.32
CA GLU A 84 -9.12 10.18 -15.35
C GLU A 84 -8.25 9.16 -14.59
N GLU A 85 -8.80 8.24 -13.78
CA GLU A 85 -7.91 7.26 -13.11
C GLU A 85 -7.48 6.13 -14.06
N PRO A 86 -6.16 5.80 -14.14
CA PRO A 86 -5.70 4.69 -14.97
C PRO A 86 -6.37 3.37 -14.58
N SER A 87 -6.85 2.62 -15.57
CA SER A 87 -7.69 1.44 -15.37
C SER A 87 -7.03 0.37 -14.48
N TYR A 88 -5.70 0.25 -14.43
CA TYR A 88 -5.04 -0.76 -13.59
C TYR A 88 -5.16 -0.48 -12.07
N PHE A 89 -5.49 0.74 -11.64
CA PHE A 89 -5.61 1.07 -10.21
C PHE A 89 -6.72 0.31 -9.49
N TRP A 90 -7.83 -0.02 -10.16
CA TRP A 90 -8.89 -0.81 -9.53
C TRP A 90 -8.39 -2.24 -9.27
N ALA A 91 -7.68 -2.84 -10.24
CA ALA A 91 -7.18 -4.20 -10.15
C ALA A 91 -6.16 -4.33 -9.02
N LEU A 92 -5.27 -3.34 -8.95
CA LEU A 92 -4.33 -3.13 -7.86
C LEU A 92 -5.03 -3.08 -6.49
N LYS A 93 -5.98 -2.13 -6.32
CA LYS A 93 -6.71 -1.93 -5.04
C LYS A 93 -7.43 -3.21 -4.61
N SER A 94 -8.03 -3.94 -5.55
CA SER A 94 -8.74 -5.20 -5.30
C SER A 94 -7.80 -6.34 -4.93
N ARG A 95 -6.66 -6.48 -5.61
CA ARG A 95 -5.62 -7.46 -5.27
C ARG A 95 -5.04 -7.21 -3.89
N ALA A 96 -4.66 -5.96 -3.60
CA ALA A 96 -4.06 -5.59 -2.31
C ALA A 96 -5.03 -5.81 -1.14
N ARG A 97 -6.31 -5.46 -1.30
CA ARG A 97 -7.35 -5.74 -0.29
C ARG A 97 -7.52 -7.24 -0.04
N ARG A 98 -7.58 -8.05 -1.09
CA ARG A 98 -7.71 -9.52 -0.95
C ARG A 98 -6.51 -10.15 -0.25
N ARG A 99 -5.29 -9.67 -0.53
CA ARG A 99 -4.05 -10.24 0.03
C ARG A 99 -3.76 -9.78 1.46
N TYR A 100 -3.98 -8.50 1.77
CA TYR A 100 -3.52 -7.87 3.01
C TYR A 100 -4.66 -7.39 3.94
N GLY A 101 -5.91 -7.49 3.48
CA GLY A 101 -7.12 -7.05 4.18
C GLY A 101 -7.45 -5.57 3.97
N TYR A 102 -8.43 -5.07 4.71
CA TYR A 102 -8.91 -3.69 4.58
C TYR A 102 -7.82 -2.63 4.84
N PHE A 103 -6.96 -2.87 5.84
CA PHE A 103 -5.84 -2.01 6.22
C PHE A 103 -4.58 -2.21 5.36
N TRP A 104 -4.69 -2.79 4.15
CA TRP A 104 -3.55 -3.06 3.28
C TRP A 104 -2.66 -1.84 3.05
N ARG A 105 -3.24 -0.64 2.97
CA ARG A 105 -2.54 0.64 2.76
C ARG A 105 -1.48 0.95 3.82
N PHE A 106 -1.61 0.40 5.03
CA PHE A 106 -0.66 0.56 6.12
C PHE A 106 0.35 -0.61 6.19
N LYS A 107 0.06 -1.72 5.52
CA LYS A 107 0.88 -2.94 5.51
C LYS A 107 1.82 -3.00 4.32
N VAL A 108 1.51 -2.32 3.22
CA VAL A 108 2.31 -2.32 2.00
C VAL A 108 3.13 -1.05 1.85
N ARG A 109 4.34 -1.19 1.36
CA ARG A 109 5.22 -0.10 0.93
C ARG A 109 5.01 0.15 -0.54
N ILE A 110 4.83 1.40 -0.95
CA ILE A 110 4.58 1.76 -2.35
C ILE A 110 5.82 2.45 -2.89
N LEU A 111 6.46 1.85 -3.89
CA LEU A 111 7.62 2.41 -4.56
C LEU A 111 7.26 2.73 -6.01
N LEU A 112 7.59 3.94 -6.43
CA LEU A 112 7.44 4.36 -7.83
C LEU A 112 8.75 4.11 -8.55
N VAL A 113 8.78 3.25 -9.55
CA VAL A 113 9.98 2.99 -10.37
C VAL A 113 9.90 3.82 -11.63
N THR A 114 10.87 4.71 -11.82
CA THR A 114 10.95 5.64 -12.95
C THR A 114 12.26 5.47 -13.72
N GLY A 115 12.23 5.69 -15.02
CA GLY A 115 13.40 5.55 -15.89
C GLY A 115 13.01 5.15 -17.31
N LYS A 116 14.02 4.89 -18.15
CA LYS A 116 13.79 4.33 -19.49
C LYS A 116 13.18 2.93 -19.35
N LYS A 117 12.23 2.60 -20.24
CA LYS A 117 11.50 1.31 -20.23
C LYS A 117 12.45 0.10 -20.11
N ALA A 118 13.52 0.08 -20.91
CA ALA A 118 14.51 -1.01 -20.89
C ALA A 118 15.23 -1.17 -19.53
N LEU A 119 15.54 -0.07 -18.85
CA LEU A 119 16.22 -0.10 -17.55
C LEU A 119 15.28 -0.55 -16.43
N VAL A 120 14.04 -0.07 -16.47
CA VAL A 120 13.00 -0.48 -15.51
C VAL A 120 12.71 -1.98 -15.66
N GLU A 121 12.63 -2.48 -16.90
CA GLU A 121 12.40 -3.91 -17.16
C GLU A 121 13.59 -4.77 -16.71
N ALA A 122 14.82 -4.25 -16.78
CA ALA A 122 16.00 -4.94 -16.24
C ALA A 122 15.98 -5.06 -14.71
N ILE A 123 15.42 -4.06 -14.00
CA ILE A 123 15.29 -4.09 -12.53
C ILE A 123 14.09 -4.93 -12.09
N ALA A 124 12.95 -4.75 -12.76
CA ALA A 124 11.67 -5.37 -12.41
C ALA A 124 10.99 -5.87 -13.69
N PRO A 125 11.31 -7.10 -14.14
CA PRO A 125 10.71 -7.68 -15.33
C PRO A 125 9.18 -7.76 -15.22
N GLY A 126 8.47 -7.36 -16.28
CA GLY A 126 7.02 -7.31 -16.36
C GLY A 126 6.39 -6.02 -15.81
N LEU A 127 7.15 -5.14 -15.16
CA LEU A 127 6.60 -3.93 -14.53
C LEU A 127 6.03 -2.97 -15.58
N THR A 128 6.70 -2.86 -16.73
CA THR A 128 6.24 -1.93 -17.77
C THR A 128 4.97 -2.44 -18.45
N THR A 129 4.83 -3.74 -18.67
CA THR A 129 3.61 -4.30 -19.27
C THR A 129 2.42 -4.29 -18.30
N GLN A 130 2.65 -4.58 -17.02
CA GLN A 130 1.55 -4.72 -16.03
C GLN A 130 1.23 -3.40 -15.29
N HIS A 131 2.08 -2.37 -15.44
CA HIS A 131 2.07 -1.09 -14.70
C HIS A 131 2.28 -1.18 -13.19
N TRP A 132 2.08 -2.35 -12.59
CA TRP A 132 2.31 -2.60 -11.17
C TRP A 132 2.76 -4.04 -10.92
N LEU A 133 3.61 -4.23 -9.91
CA LEU A 133 4.02 -5.54 -9.41
C LEU A 133 3.92 -5.57 -7.90
N GLU A 134 3.61 -6.73 -7.33
CA GLU A 134 3.44 -6.91 -5.89
C GLU A 134 4.26 -8.09 -5.40
N GLY A 135 5.04 -7.86 -4.34
CA GLY A 135 5.81 -8.90 -3.68
C GLY A 135 6.39 -8.41 -2.37
N HIS A 136 6.48 -9.30 -1.37
CA HIS A 136 7.13 -9.00 -0.08
C HIS A 136 6.59 -7.74 0.63
N ARG A 137 5.27 -7.51 0.57
CA ARG A 137 4.62 -6.28 1.09
C ARG A 137 5.13 -4.99 0.42
N THR A 138 5.73 -5.11 -0.75
CA THR A 138 6.16 -3.99 -1.57
C THR A 138 5.32 -3.99 -2.84
N LEU A 139 4.82 -2.81 -3.17
CA LEU A 139 4.10 -2.55 -4.38
C LEU A 139 4.96 -1.64 -5.26
N LEU A 140 5.41 -2.17 -6.39
CA LEU A 140 6.11 -1.41 -7.41
C LEU A 140 5.08 -0.85 -8.39
N LEU A 141 5.21 0.43 -8.72
CA LEU A 141 4.39 1.11 -9.71
C LEU A 141 5.30 1.71 -10.78
N TRP A 142 4.94 1.55 -12.06
CA TRP A 142 5.68 2.18 -13.14
C TRP A 142 5.36 3.67 -13.20
N GLY A 143 6.35 4.53 -12.94
CA GLY A 143 6.22 6.00 -12.95
C GLY A 143 6.66 6.71 -14.24
N GLY A 144 6.81 5.98 -15.35
CA GLY A 144 7.26 6.57 -16.61
C GLY A 144 8.72 7.01 -16.62
N SER A 145 9.08 7.82 -17.61
CA SER A 145 10.40 8.45 -17.75
C SER A 145 10.38 9.86 -17.14
N LEU A 146 11.48 10.28 -16.51
CA LEU A 146 11.62 11.63 -15.93
C LEU A 146 11.86 12.74 -16.98
N HIS A 147 12.03 12.38 -18.25
CA HIS A 147 12.23 13.35 -19.33
C HIS A 147 10.97 13.60 -20.15
N THR A 148 9.91 12.84 -19.89
CA THR A 148 8.57 13.06 -20.46
C THR A 148 7.71 13.79 -19.43
N GLU A 149 6.66 14.48 -19.90
CA GLU A 149 5.74 15.10 -18.96
C GLU A 149 5.10 14.07 -18.03
N PRO A 150 4.91 14.42 -16.74
CA PRO A 150 4.35 13.51 -15.77
C PRO A 150 2.87 13.27 -16.06
N ASP A 151 2.46 12.01 -16.01
CA ASP A 151 1.04 11.65 -16.11
C ASP A 151 0.29 12.16 -14.86
N ALA A 152 -0.36 13.31 -15.02
CA ALA A 152 -1.11 13.96 -13.95
C ALA A 152 -2.25 13.09 -13.42
N ALA A 153 -2.88 12.29 -14.29
CA ALA A 153 -3.94 11.35 -13.94
C ALA A 153 -3.40 10.23 -13.04
N GLN A 154 -2.24 9.67 -13.39
CA GLN A 154 -1.56 8.69 -12.56
C GLN A 154 -1.16 9.28 -11.19
N LEU A 155 -0.56 10.47 -11.17
CA LEU A 155 -0.17 11.12 -9.91
C LEU A 155 -1.39 11.47 -9.03
N ALA A 156 -2.50 11.89 -9.62
CA ALA A 156 -3.75 12.11 -8.91
C ALA A 156 -4.32 10.80 -8.33
N ALA A 157 -4.29 9.70 -9.10
CA ALA A 157 -4.71 8.38 -8.63
C ALA A 157 -3.82 7.86 -7.49
N LEU A 158 -2.50 8.09 -7.55
CA LEU A 158 -1.55 7.81 -6.47
C LEU A 158 -1.87 8.60 -5.20
N ARG A 159 -2.16 9.90 -5.33
CA ARG A 159 -2.55 10.77 -4.20
C ARG A 159 -3.82 10.26 -3.53
N ARG A 160 -4.79 9.78 -4.31
CA ARG A 160 -6.04 9.19 -3.79
C ARG A 160 -5.86 7.80 -3.18
N LEU A 161 -4.75 7.12 -3.48
CA LEU A 161 -4.51 5.77 -2.98
C LEU A 161 -4.23 5.77 -1.47
N ARG A 162 -3.48 6.75 -0.96
CA ARG A 162 -3.17 6.94 0.47
C ARG A 162 -3.24 8.41 0.86
N ARG A 163 -4.03 8.73 1.90
CA ARG A 163 -4.30 10.10 2.36
C ARG A 163 -3.07 10.85 2.91
N PHE A 164 -2.13 10.17 3.55
CA PHE A 164 -1.03 10.83 4.27
C PHE A 164 0.35 10.70 3.62
N ARG A 165 0.64 9.54 3.00
CA ARG A 165 1.93 9.27 2.35
C ARG A 165 1.66 8.49 1.06
N PRO A 166 1.49 9.15 -0.10
CA PRO A 166 1.12 8.46 -1.34
C PRO A 166 2.19 7.45 -1.77
N LEU A 167 3.47 7.79 -1.56
CA LEU A 167 4.62 6.97 -1.90
C LEU A 167 5.56 6.81 -0.70
N ASN A 168 6.18 5.65 -0.59
CA ASN A 168 7.26 5.38 0.37
C ASN A 168 8.63 5.76 -0.19
N GLY A 169 8.78 5.76 -1.51
CA GLY A 169 10.03 6.12 -2.18
C GLY A 169 9.88 6.09 -3.69
N ILE A 170 10.83 6.69 -4.37
CA ILE A 170 10.96 6.68 -5.83
C ILE A 170 12.28 5.98 -6.15
N VAL A 171 12.24 4.95 -6.99
CA VAL A 171 13.43 4.27 -7.51
C VAL A 171 13.68 4.80 -8.91
N TRP A 172 14.77 5.54 -9.09
CA TRP A 172 15.15 6.09 -10.39
C TRP A 172 16.22 5.21 -11.03
N ALA A 173 15.82 4.51 -12.09
CA ALA A 173 16.66 3.66 -12.91
C ALA A 173 17.43 4.48 -13.95
N LEU A 174 18.76 4.36 -13.93
CA LEU A 174 19.66 5.07 -14.83
C LEU A 174 20.88 4.21 -15.21
N THR A 175 21.63 4.65 -16.22
CA THR A 175 22.88 4.02 -16.67
C THR A 175 24.07 4.89 -16.29
N GLU A 176 25.27 4.31 -16.29
CA GLU A 176 26.53 5.03 -16.01
C GLU A 176 26.73 6.25 -16.92
N GLN A 177 26.41 6.10 -18.21
CA GLN A 177 26.49 7.19 -19.19
C GLN A 177 25.53 8.34 -18.86
N GLN A 178 24.37 8.04 -18.27
CA GLN A 178 23.39 9.04 -17.87
C GLN A 178 23.77 9.74 -16.57
N SER A 179 24.33 9.02 -15.59
CA SER A 179 24.87 9.63 -14.37
C SER A 179 26.04 10.56 -14.66
N ALA A 180 26.83 10.28 -15.69
CA ALA A 180 27.97 11.11 -16.09
C ALA A 180 27.57 12.45 -16.74
N GLN A 181 26.27 12.69 -17.00
CA GLN A 181 25.78 13.88 -17.69
C GLN A 181 25.05 14.83 -16.71
N PRO A 182 25.69 15.90 -16.21
CA PRO A 182 25.12 16.77 -15.19
C PRO A 182 23.80 17.43 -15.63
N VAL A 183 23.75 17.93 -16.87
CA VAL A 183 22.56 18.60 -17.42
C VAL A 183 21.36 17.64 -17.50
N TRP A 184 21.60 16.38 -17.85
CA TRP A 184 20.56 15.36 -17.92
C TRP A 184 20.04 15.04 -16.52
N MET A 185 20.95 14.91 -15.55
CA MET A 185 20.62 14.66 -14.14
C MET A 185 19.81 15.82 -13.53
N ASP A 186 20.23 17.06 -13.75
CA ASP A 186 19.53 18.26 -13.28
C ASP A 186 18.10 18.34 -13.84
N LYS A 187 17.91 18.02 -15.12
CA LYS A 187 16.58 18.01 -15.73
C LYS A 187 15.66 16.98 -15.05
N ALA A 188 16.19 15.78 -14.77
CA ALA A 188 15.43 14.74 -14.08
C ALA A 188 15.11 15.10 -12.62
N LEU A 189 16.05 15.72 -11.90
CA LEU A 189 15.82 16.21 -10.53
C LEU A 189 14.73 17.29 -10.49
N ARG A 190 14.75 18.25 -11.44
CA ARG A 190 13.68 19.25 -11.57
C ARG A 190 12.33 18.60 -11.87
N MET A 191 12.30 17.53 -12.68
CA MET A 191 11.08 16.79 -12.93
C MET A 191 10.56 16.09 -11.66
N LEU A 192 11.44 15.44 -10.88
CA LEU A 192 11.07 14.84 -9.60
C LEU A 192 10.53 15.88 -8.62
N GLN A 193 11.10 17.09 -8.60
CA GLN A 193 10.58 18.21 -7.80
C GLN A 193 9.16 18.61 -8.26
N LYS A 194 8.92 18.71 -9.58
CA LYS A 194 7.59 18.99 -10.14
C LYS A 194 6.57 17.90 -9.76
N GLN A 195 6.96 16.63 -9.85
CA GLN A 195 6.12 15.51 -9.44
C GLN A 195 5.83 15.55 -7.93
N ALA A 196 6.82 15.88 -7.10
CA ALA A 196 6.65 15.99 -5.66
C ALA A 196 5.70 17.13 -5.27
N GLN A 197 5.79 18.29 -5.96
CA GLN A 197 4.86 19.40 -5.81
C GLN A 197 3.42 18.98 -6.16
N GLN A 198 3.24 18.29 -7.28
CA GLN A 198 1.94 17.75 -7.66
C GLN A 198 1.42 16.74 -6.63
N LEU A 199 2.28 15.87 -6.10
CA LEU A 199 1.88 14.90 -5.07
C LEU A 199 1.62 15.54 -3.69
N HIS A 200 2.01 16.81 -3.48
CA HIS A 200 2.10 17.46 -2.16
C HIS A 200 2.90 16.62 -1.15
N TRP A 201 3.90 15.88 -1.66
CA TRP A 201 4.69 14.95 -0.87
C TRP A 201 6.06 14.75 -1.52
N GLN A 202 7.11 14.95 -0.73
CA GLN A 202 8.48 14.65 -1.14
C GLN A 202 8.86 13.25 -0.63
N ALA A 203 8.87 12.29 -1.54
CA ALA A 203 9.33 10.93 -1.25
C ALA A 203 10.86 10.85 -1.35
N PRO A 204 11.53 9.99 -0.55
CA PRO A 204 12.95 9.73 -0.74
C PRO A 204 13.20 9.12 -2.12
N VAL A 205 14.28 9.57 -2.78
CA VAL A 205 14.68 9.10 -4.10
C VAL A 205 15.88 8.17 -3.94
N TYR A 206 15.77 6.97 -4.50
CA TYR A 206 16.82 5.96 -4.56
C TYR A 206 17.33 5.88 -6.00
N LEU A 207 18.61 6.15 -6.21
CA LEU A 207 19.25 5.97 -7.51
C LEU A 207 19.60 4.49 -7.67
N TRP A 208 19.20 3.92 -8.81
CA TRP A 208 19.55 2.56 -9.18
C TRP A 208 20.31 2.60 -10.50
N GLN A 209 21.63 2.47 -10.41
CA GLN A 209 22.49 2.37 -11.59
C GLN A 209 22.46 0.95 -12.14
N VAL A 210 21.98 0.81 -13.36
CA VAL A 210 21.99 -0.45 -14.11
C VAL A 210 23.29 -0.50 -14.89
N CYS A 211 24.17 -1.41 -14.50
CA CYS A 211 25.46 -1.63 -15.15
C CYS A 211 25.38 -2.84 -16.08
N HIS A 212 26.05 -2.76 -17.23
CA HIS A 212 26.26 -3.92 -18.10
C HIS A 212 27.48 -4.69 -17.60
N SER A 213 27.37 -6.01 -17.50
CA SER A 213 28.50 -6.88 -17.21
C SER A 213 28.96 -7.59 -18.47
N LEU A 214 30.26 -7.56 -18.72
CA LEU A 214 30.90 -8.28 -19.84
C LEU A 214 30.86 -9.81 -19.66
N TRP A 215 30.65 -10.29 -18.44
CA TRP A 215 30.53 -11.71 -18.11
C TRP A 215 29.17 -12.05 -17.48
N SER A 216 28.80 -13.34 -17.53
CA SER A 216 27.55 -13.85 -16.94
C SER A 216 27.51 -13.61 -15.43
N GLN A 217 26.40 -13.07 -14.93
CA GLN A 217 26.13 -12.95 -13.48
C GLN A 217 25.39 -14.16 -12.91
N ALA A 218 25.14 -15.20 -13.71
CA ALA A 218 24.42 -16.39 -13.26
C ALA A 218 25.19 -17.07 -12.10
N GLY A 219 24.55 -17.24 -10.95
CA GLY A 219 25.15 -17.85 -9.76
C GLY A 219 25.88 -16.88 -8.82
N ARG A 220 25.97 -15.58 -9.15
CA ARG A 220 26.53 -14.58 -8.23
C ARG A 220 25.60 -14.40 -7.02
N VAL A 221 26.17 -14.45 -5.82
CA VAL A 221 25.45 -14.10 -4.59
C VAL A 221 24.97 -12.65 -4.72
N THR A 222 23.65 -12.46 -4.65
CA THR A 222 23.04 -11.15 -4.79
C THR A 222 23.31 -10.34 -3.52
N GLN A 223 24.19 -9.35 -3.60
CA GLN A 223 24.46 -8.42 -2.51
C GLN A 223 23.89 -7.05 -2.86
N ALA A 224 23.11 -6.48 -1.95
CA ALA A 224 22.71 -5.09 -2.07
C ALA A 224 23.91 -4.21 -1.75
N VAL A 225 24.41 -3.50 -2.75
CA VAL A 225 25.47 -2.51 -2.62
C VAL A 225 24.83 -1.14 -2.81
N GLY A 226 25.06 -0.23 -1.87
CA GLY A 226 24.50 1.10 -1.92
C GLY A 226 25.01 1.99 -0.80
N CYS A 227 24.87 3.29 -0.99
CA CYS A 227 25.31 4.33 -0.08
C CYS A 227 24.19 5.37 0.08
N PHE A 228 24.24 6.14 1.17
CA PHE A 228 23.34 7.29 1.32
C PHE A 228 24.02 8.54 0.75
N LEU A 229 23.26 9.33 0.00
CA LEU A 229 23.73 10.59 -0.62
C LEU A 229 23.25 11.77 0.25
N PRO A 230 24.05 12.26 1.21
CA PRO A 230 23.70 13.45 1.97
C PRO A 230 23.72 14.71 1.08
N GLU A 231 23.11 15.80 1.57
CA GLU A 231 23.26 17.11 0.97
C GLU A 231 24.76 17.46 0.92
N ARG A 232 25.32 17.63 -0.30
CA ARG A 232 26.76 17.81 -0.58
C ARG A 232 27.61 16.54 -0.45
N CYS A 233 27.11 15.42 -0.95
CA CYS A 233 27.91 14.21 -1.11
C CYS A 233 29.09 14.45 -2.09
N THR A 234 30.30 14.07 -1.69
CA THR A 234 31.50 14.09 -2.54
C THR A 234 31.82 12.68 -3.04
N PRO A 235 32.47 12.53 -4.21
CA PRO A 235 32.85 11.22 -4.74
C PRO A 235 33.64 10.37 -3.73
N ASP A 236 34.61 10.96 -3.02
CA ASP A 236 35.42 10.26 -2.01
C ASP A 236 34.56 9.64 -0.89
N ARG A 237 33.48 10.32 -0.48
CA ARG A 237 32.56 9.81 0.55
C ARG A 237 31.72 8.65 0.02
N VAL A 238 31.34 8.70 -1.26
CA VAL A 238 30.63 7.59 -1.92
C VAL A 238 31.55 6.38 -1.99
N GLU A 239 32.79 6.55 -2.48
CA GLU A 239 33.76 5.46 -2.55
C GLU A 239 34.01 4.81 -1.19
N THR A 240 34.14 5.61 -0.13
CA THR A 240 34.34 5.10 1.23
C THR A 240 33.14 4.29 1.74
N GLN A 241 31.91 4.62 1.32
CA GLN A 241 30.71 3.89 1.72
C GLN A 241 30.44 2.63 0.88
N LEU A 242 31.03 2.53 -0.31
CA LEU A 242 30.83 1.42 -1.24
C LEU A 242 31.95 0.37 -1.19
N ARG A 243 33.09 0.69 -0.56
CA ARG A 243 34.17 -0.26 -0.24
C ARG A 243 33.77 -1.17 0.92
#